data_AF-A0A7Y2T410-F1
#
_entry.id   AF-A0A7Y2T410-F1
#
_cell.length_a   1.000
_cell.length_b   1.000
_cell.length_c   1.000
_cell.angle_alpha   90.00
_cell.angle_beta   90.00
_cell.angle_gamma   90.00
#
_symmetry.space_group_name_H-M   'P 1'
#
loop_
_entity.id
_entity.type
_entity.pdbx_description
1 polymer ?
#
loop_
_entity_poly.entity_id
_entity_poly.type
_entity_poly.pdbx_seq_one_letter_code
_entity_poly.pdbx_strand_id
1 'polypeptide(L)'
;MHLRFTDEELVTLSEMLTLACWATFWNHKPGSDDGVARFDDMLEKILARMQHNGQGGMVEVDPERQRLRLRKEYEEGSFYAQSYDEMRAETFWEELVARMAERELDKKYTAAELEKLSDDERKKIAEPVTQKFWKEFSSHGIANLHVISKRDDG
;
A
#
# COMPACT_ATOMS: atom_id res chain seq x y z
N MET A 1 29.19 -3.07 19.94
CA MET A 1 29.02 -4.04 18.84
C MET A 1 28.71 -3.25 17.58
N HIS A 2 29.51 -3.41 16.51
CA HIS A 2 29.26 -2.74 15.23
C HIS A 2 28.72 -3.77 14.25
N LEU A 3 27.53 -3.53 13.68
CA LEU A 3 27.09 -4.28 12.50
C LEU A 3 27.95 -3.86 11.30
N ARG A 4 28.39 -4.84 10.52
CA ARG A 4 29.08 -4.64 9.24
C ARG A 4 28.23 -5.27 8.15
N PHE A 5 27.95 -4.50 7.11
CA PHE A 5 27.27 -4.97 5.92
C PHE A 5 28.29 -5.08 4.79
N THR A 6 28.14 -6.11 3.98
CA THR A 6 28.70 -6.17 2.63
C THR A 6 27.99 -5.17 1.72
N ASP A 7 28.55 -4.92 0.54
CA ASP A 7 27.95 -4.01 -0.45
C ASP A 7 26.56 -4.50 -0.86
N GLU A 8 26.38 -5.81 -1.07
CA GLU A 8 25.11 -6.43 -1.45
C GLU A 8 24.05 -6.36 -0.32
N GLU A 9 24.46 -6.59 0.92
CA GLU A 9 23.56 -6.41 2.07
C GLU A 9 23.15 -4.94 2.25
N LEU A 10 24.04 -3.99 1.92
CA LEU A 10 23.74 -2.57 1.99
C LEU A 10 22.74 -2.15 0.89
N VAL A 11 22.84 -2.72 -0.32
CA VAL A 11 21.82 -2.54 -1.36
C VAL A 11 20.49 -3.09 -0.88
N THR A 12 20.45 -4.35 -0.43
CA THR A 12 19.23 -4.99 0.09
C THR A 12 18.57 -4.15 1.19
N LEU A 13 19.38 -3.64 2.14
CA LEU A 13 18.88 -2.78 3.21
C LEU A 13 18.28 -1.47 2.68
N SER A 14 18.89 -0.86 1.66
CA SER A 14 18.37 0.35 1.03
C SER A 14 17.03 0.11 0.32
N GLU A 15 16.86 -1.04 -0.33
CA GLU A 15 15.60 -1.45 -0.96
C GLU A 15 14.50 -1.65 0.08
N MET A 16 14.81 -2.37 1.17
CA MET A 16 13.88 -2.60 2.29
C MET A 16 13.44 -1.29 2.96
N LEU A 17 14.37 -0.36 3.18
CA LEU A 17 14.06 0.95 3.76
C LEU A 17 13.26 1.82 2.79
N THR A 18 13.56 1.77 1.49
CA THR A 18 12.79 2.47 0.45
C THR A 18 11.34 2.00 0.45
N LEU A 19 11.12 0.68 0.48
CA LEU A 19 9.78 0.08 0.61
C LEU A 19 9.05 0.56 1.87
N ALA A 20 9.75 0.62 3.02
CA ALA A 20 9.16 1.10 4.27
C ALA A 20 8.82 2.60 4.22
N CYS A 21 9.67 3.42 3.60
CA CYS A 21 9.40 4.84 3.36
C CYS A 21 8.17 5.04 2.46
N TRP A 22 8.03 4.24 1.39
CA TRP A 22 6.83 4.29 0.55
C TRP A 22 5.54 3.89 1.27
N ALA A 23 5.61 2.94 2.20
CA ALA A 23 4.46 2.57 3.01
C ALA A 23 4.10 3.68 4.02
N THR A 24 5.10 4.23 4.71
CA THR A 24 4.89 5.28 5.73
C THR A 24 4.50 6.63 5.13
N PHE A 25 4.90 6.92 3.89
CA PHE A 25 4.52 8.14 3.16
C PHE A 25 3.00 8.37 3.11
N TRP A 26 2.20 7.31 3.06
CA TRP A 26 0.74 7.39 3.03
C TRP A 26 0.08 7.55 4.42
N ASN A 27 0.87 7.62 5.49
CA ASN A 27 0.33 7.77 6.84
C ASN A 27 0.00 9.24 7.15
N HIS A 28 -1.20 9.67 6.80
CA HIS A 28 -1.70 11.03 7.04
C HIS A 28 -2.43 11.21 8.39
N LYS A 29 -2.26 10.28 9.34
CA LYS A 29 -2.89 10.41 10.67
C LYS A 29 -2.27 11.62 11.41
N PRO A 30 -3.07 12.45 12.11
CA PRO A 30 -2.52 13.52 12.92
C PRO A 30 -1.43 13.03 13.88
N GLY A 31 -0.25 13.67 13.85
CA GLY A 31 0.90 13.30 14.67
C GLY A 31 1.78 12.17 14.14
N SER A 32 1.59 11.72 12.89
CA SER A 32 2.46 10.72 12.25
C SER A 32 3.80 11.28 11.76
N ASP A 33 3.93 12.61 11.63
CA ASP A 33 5.04 13.29 10.95
C ASP A 33 6.42 12.87 11.50
N ASP A 34 6.59 12.84 12.83
CA ASP A 34 7.84 12.43 13.48
C ASP A 34 8.19 10.97 13.14
N GLY A 35 7.16 10.11 13.02
CA GLY A 35 7.32 8.72 12.65
C GLY A 35 7.78 8.56 11.21
N VAL A 36 7.18 9.31 10.28
CA VAL A 36 7.55 9.32 8.85
C VAL A 36 8.98 9.85 8.69
N ALA A 37 9.27 11.01 9.28
CA ALA A 37 10.59 11.62 9.23
C ALA A 37 11.69 10.69 9.78
N ARG A 38 11.42 9.94 10.85
CA ARG A 38 12.37 8.97 11.40
C ARG A 38 12.75 7.87 10.41
N PHE A 39 11.80 7.38 9.60
CA PHE A 39 12.08 6.39 8.57
C PHE A 39 12.87 7.00 7.41
N ASP A 40 12.43 8.16 6.91
CA ASP A 40 13.13 8.84 5.81
C ASP A 40 14.56 9.24 6.20
N ASP A 41 14.80 9.69 7.44
CA ASP A 41 16.14 10.02 7.94
C ASP A 41 17.06 8.79 8.07
N MET A 42 16.47 7.61 8.29
CA MET A 42 17.23 6.37 8.30
C MET A 42 17.62 5.97 6.88
N LEU A 43 16.70 6.07 5.92
CA LEU A 43 16.99 5.83 4.50
C LEU A 43 18.08 6.79 3.99
N GLU A 44 17.97 8.08 4.29
CA GLU A 44 18.95 9.11 3.93
C GLU A 44 20.37 8.73 4.40
N LYS A 45 20.51 8.28 5.65
CA LYS A 45 21.79 7.84 6.21
C LYS A 45 22.37 6.63 5.47
N ILE A 46 21.53 5.65 5.11
CA ILE A 46 21.97 4.45 4.37
C ILE A 46 22.38 4.81 2.94
N LEU A 47 21.61 5.63 2.25
CA LEU A 47 21.93 6.08 0.89
C LEU A 47 23.19 6.95 0.84
N ALA A 48 23.37 7.85 1.82
CA ALA A 48 24.61 8.60 1.97
C ALA A 48 25.82 7.67 2.21
N ARG A 49 25.63 6.60 2.99
CA ARG A 49 26.69 5.59 3.20
C ARG A 49 27.04 4.85 1.90
N MET A 50 26.05 4.51 1.09
CA MET A 50 26.26 3.89 -0.23
C MET A 50 27.08 4.81 -1.15
N GLN A 51 26.81 6.12 -1.15
CA GLN A 51 27.60 7.10 -1.91
C GLN A 51 29.08 7.08 -1.50
N HIS A 52 29.38 7.00 -0.20
CA HIS A 52 30.75 6.93 0.30
C HIS A 52 31.45 5.58 0.10
N ASN A 53 30.69 4.49 -0.03
CA ASN A 53 31.19 3.12 -0.16
C ASN A 53 31.37 2.66 -1.62
N GLY A 54 31.34 3.56 -2.61
CA GLY A 54 31.57 3.22 -4.03
C GLY A 54 30.30 2.81 -4.80
N GLN A 55 29.13 2.88 -4.17
CA GLN A 55 27.82 2.60 -4.79
C GLN A 55 27.07 3.88 -5.18
N GLY A 56 27.75 5.03 -5.22
CA GLY A 56 27.14 6.32 -5.53
C GLY A 56 26.48 6.40 -6.92
N GLY A 57 26.83 5.50 -7.84
CA GLY A 57 26.13 5.35 -9.12
C GLY A 57 24.65 4.96 -8.96
N MET A 58 24.27 4.29 -7.88
CA MET A 58 22.89 3.83 -7.62
C MET A 58 22.02 4.88 -6.93
N VAL A 59 22.60 5.98 -6.46
CA VAL A 59 21.92 6.98 -5.63
C VAL A 59 21.84 8.31 -6.36
N GLU A 60 20.70 8.98 -6.25
CA GLU A 60 20.51 10.35 -6.72
C GLU A 60 19.73 11.19 -5.72
N VAL A 61 19.78 12.51 -5.93
CA VAL A 61 18.93 13.45 -5.19
C VAL A 61 17.60 13.54 -5.90
N ASP A 62 16.53 13.26 -5.18
CA ASP A 62 15.16 13.57 -5.59
C ASP A 62 14.97 15.10 -5.54
N PRO A 63 14.76 15.78 -6.69
CA PRO A 63 14.62 17.23 -6.72
C PRO A 63 13.31 17.70 -6.06
N GLU A 64 12.26 16.88 -6.04
CA GLU A 64 10.97 17.26 -5.44
C GLU A 64 11.05 17.20 -3.92
N ARG A 65 11.71 16.15 -3.40
CA ARG A 65 11.81 15.90 -1.96
C ARG A 65 13.05 16.51 -1.31
N GLN A 66 14.03 16.93 -2.10
CA GLN A 66 15.35 17.37 -1.64
C GLN A 66 16.02 16.32 -0.73
N ARG A 67 15.82 15.03 -1.05
CA ARG A 67 16.33 13.87 -0.30
C ARG A 67 16.99 12.86 -1.24
N LEU A 68 17.81 11.98 -0.70
CA LEU A 68 18.39 10.89 -1.47
C LEU A 68 17.35 9.81 -1.79
N ARG A 69 17.48 9.23 -2.98
CA ARG A 69 16.73 8.05 -3.41
C ARG A 69 17.61 7.13 -4.27
N LEU A 70 17.17 5.90 -4.46
CA LEU A 70 17.72 5.03 -5.51
C LEU A 70 17.35 5.61 -6.88
N ARG A 71 18.25 5.52 -7.86
CA ARG A 71 17.93 5.97 -9.21
C ARG A 71 16.81 5.13 -9.80
N LYS A 72 16.00 5.77 -10.63
CA LYS A 72 14.87 5.14 -11.31
C LYS A 72 15.24 3.86 -12.06
N GLU A 73 16.41 3.79 -12.69
CA GLU A 73 16.89 2.59 -13.41
C GLU A 73 17.17 1.37 -12.50
N TYR A 74 17.44 1.59 -11.22
CA TYR A 74 17.59 0.51 -10.21
C TYR A 74 16.28 0.24 -9.46
N GLU A 75 15.30 1.14 -9.59
CA GLU A 75 13.96 1.01 -8.98
C GLU A 75 12.99 0.29 -9.92
N GLU A 76 12.95 0.68 -11.19
CA GLU A 76 12.05 0.13 -12.20
C GLU A 76 12.32 -1.37 -12.41
N GLY A 77 11.28 -2.17 -12.19
CA GLY A 77 11.37 -3.63 -12.32
C GLY A 77 12.15 -4.32 -11.20
N SER A 78 12.60 -3.61 -10.18
CA SER A 78 13.16 -4.21 -8.97
C SER A 78 12.10 -5.02 -8.22
N PHE A 79 12.56 -5.99 -7.43
CA PHE A 79 11.66 -6.83 -6.64
C PHE A 79 10.87 -6.02 -5.60
N TYR A 80 11.47 -5.01 -4.97
CA TYR A 80 10.77 -4.19 -3.98
C TYR A 80 9.73 -3.26 -4.61
N ALA A 81 10.00 -2.71 -5.81
CA ALA A 81 9.01 -1.96 -6.59
C ALA A 81 7.81 -2.83 -6.98
N GLN A 82 8.08 -4.01 -7.56
CA GLN A 82 7.03 -4.97 -7.90
C GLN A 82 6.21 -5.39 -6.66
N SER A 83 6.89 -5.68 -5.54
CA SER A 83 6.23 -6.06 -4.29
C SER A 83 5.30 -4.95 -3.77
N TYR A 84 5.74 -3.70 -3.89
CA TYR A 84 4.93 -2.55 -3.49
C TYR A 84 3.70 -2.38 -4.38
N ASP A 85 3.87 -2.48 -5.69
CA ASP A 85 2.78 -2.35 -6.67
C ASP A 85 1.74 -3.45 -6.48
N GLU A 86 2.16 -4.71 -6.31
CA GLU A 86 1.22 -5.81 -6.10
C GLU A 86 0.55 -5.75 -4.74
N MET A 87 1.26 -5.36 -3.67
CA MET A 87 0.63 -5.10 -2.38
C MET A 87 -0.47 -4.04 -2.51
N ARG A 88 -0.21 -2.95 -3.23
CA ARG A 88 -1.21 -1.88 -3.45
C ARG A 88 -2.39 -2.37 -4.28
N ALA A 89 -2.16 -3.14 -5.33
CA ALA A 89 -3.20 -3.68 -6.18
C ALA A 89 -4.10 -4.67 -5.41
N GLU A 90 -3.50 -5.64 -4.72
CA GLU A 90 -4.24 -6.62 -3.90
C GLU A 90 -5.03 -5.94 -2.78
N THR A 91 -4.41 -5.02 -2.04
CA THR A 91 -5.10 -4.26 -0.97
C THR A 91 -6.29 -3.49 -1.52
N PHE A 92 -6.13 -2.85 -2.68
CA PHE A 92 -7.23 -2.11 -3.32
C PHE A 92 -8.41 -3.03 -3.67
N TRP A 93 -8.15 -4.17 -4.28
CA TRP A 93 -9.20 -5.10 -4.68
C TRP A 93 -9.89 -5.75 -3.48
N GLU A 94 -9.13 -6.17 -2.48
CA GLU A 94 -9.66 -6.71 -1.21
C GLU A 94 -10.60 -5.69 -0.54
N GLU A 95 -10.15 -4.46 -0.34
CA GLU A 95 -10.94 -3.40 0.30
C GLU A 95 -12.18 -3.02 -0.51
N LEU A 96 -12.08 -2.93 -1.84
CA LEU A 96 -13.21 -2.60 -2.71
C LEU A 96 -14.30 -3.68 -2.60
N VAL A 97 -13.92 -4.96 -2.67
CA VAL A 97 -14.86 -6.07 -2.55
C VAL A 97 -15.51 -6.08 -1.16
N ALA A 98 -14.72 -5.94 -0.10
CA ALA A 98 -15.21 -5.96 1.27
C ALA A 98 -16.26 -4.87 1.51
N ARG A 99 -15.95 -3.62 1.14
CA ARG A 99 -16.85 -2.48 1.31
C ARG A 99 -18.10 -2.58 0.44
N MET A 100 -17.98 -3.14 -0.77
CA MET A 100 -19.15 -3.36 -1.62
C MET A 100 -20.05 -4.48 -1.09
N ALA A 101 -19.47 -5.54 -0.51
CA ALA A 101 -20.24 -6.58 0.15
C ALA A 101 -20.96 -6.03 1.38
N GLU A 102 -20.28 -5.28 2.25
CA GLU A 102 -20.87 -4.60 3.41
C GLU A 102 -22.06 -3.72 3.00
N ARG A 103 -21.86 -2.85 2.00
CA ARG A 103 -22.93 -1.99 1.46
C ARG A 103 -24.15 -2.76 0.96
N GLU A 104 -23.96 -3.94 0.36
CA GLU A 104 -25.08 -4.78 -0.10
C GLU A 104 -25.78 -5.50 1.06
N LEU A 105 -25.06 -5.82 2.13
CA LEU A 105 -25.65 -6.38 3.35
C LEU A 105 -26.46 -5.32 4.10
N ASP A 106 -25.99 -4.08 4.19
CA ASP A 106 -26.71 -2.97 4.84
C ASP A 106 -28.06 -2.64 4.17
N LYS A 107 -28.22 -2.98 2.88
CA LYS A 107 -29.51 -2.87 2.17
C LYS A 107 -30.50 -3.97 2.55
N LYS A 108 -30.01 -5.11 3.01
CA LYS A 108 -30.79 -6.33 3.26
C LYS A 108 -31.08 -6.55 4.74
N TYR A 109 -30.17 -6.12 5.61
CA TYR A 109 -30.22 -6.33 7.04
C TYR A 109 -30.11 -4.99 7.76
N THR A 110 -30.90 -4.85 8.81
CA THR A 110 -30.75 -3.76 9.77
C THR A 110 -29.54 -4.00 10.66
N ALA A 111 -28.98 -2.93 11.24
CA ALA A 111 -27.87 -3.03 12.20
C ALA A 111 -28.19 -4.00 13.36
N ALA A 112 -29.43 -3.99 13.86
CA ALA A 112 -29.88 -4.87 14.93
C ALA A 112 -29.99 -6.35 14.53
N GLU A 113 -30.18 -6.65 13.24
CA GLU A 113 -30.15 -8.03 12.72
C GLU A 113 -28.71 -8.51 12.56
N LEU A 114 -27.82 -7.65 12.06
CA LEU A 114 -26.40 -7.95 11.93
C LEU A 114 -25.73 -8.15 13.30
N GLU A 115 -26.08 -7.37 14.32
CA GLU A 115 -25.59 -7.51 15.70
C GLU A 115 -25.91 -8.85 16.35
N LYS A 116 -26.99 -9.51 15.94
CA LYS A 116 -27.39 -10.83 16.47
C LYS A 116 -26.62 -11.99 15.85
N LEU A 117 -25.98 -11.77 14.71
CA LEU A 117 -25.20 -12.79 14.01
C LEU A 117 -23.80 -12.90 14.62
N SER A 118 -23.33 -14.12 14.78
CA SER A 118 -21.92 -14.40 15.05
C SER A 118 -21.03 -13.99 13.87
N ASP A 119 -19.74 -13.81 14.10
CA ASP A 119 -18.78 -13.46 13.05
C ASP A 119 -18.75 -14.50 11.91
N ASP A 120 -18.91 -15.78 12.24
CA ASP A 120 -18.96 -16.86 11.23
C ASP A 120 -20.25 -16.81 10.40
N GLU A 121 -21.38 -16.46 11.02
CA GLU A 121 -22.65 -16.27 10.29
C GLU A 121 -22.57 -15.03 9.38
N ARG A 122 -21.98 -13.94 9.87
CA ARG A 122 -21.71 -12.74 9.08
C ARG A 122 -20.84 -13.04 7.86
N LYS A 123 -19.77 -13.83 8.04
CA LYS A 123 -18.93 -14.28 6.92
C LYS A 123 -19.72 -15.10 5.91
N LYS A 124 -20.54 -16.06 6.36
CA LYS A 124 -21.35 -16.90 5.47
C LYS A 124 -22.37 -16.10 4.65
N ILE A 125 -23.00 -15.07 5.22
CA ILE A 125 -23.93 -14.23 4.45
C ILE A 125 -23.20 -13.26 3.50
N ALA A 126 -21.99 -12.82 3.85
CA ALA A 126 -21.17 -11.95 3.02
C ALA A 126 -20.55 -12.70 1.83
N GLU A 127 -20.15 -13.95 2.02
CA GLU A 127 -19.35 -14.72 1.07
C GLU A 127 -19.92 -14.80 -0.36
N PRO A 128 -21.22 -15.06 -0.58
CA PRO A 128 -21.78 -15.05 -1.94
C PRO A 128 -21.67 -13.69 -2.64
N VAL A 129 -21.77 -12.59 -1.88
CA VAL A 129 -21.67 -11.23 -2.40
C VAL A 129 -20.21 -10.89 -2.69
N THR A 130 -19.31 -11.25 -1.78
CA THR A 130 -17.86 -11.13 -1.92
C THR A 130 -17.37 -11.88 -3.16
N GLN A 131 -17.75 -13.15 -3.35
CA GLN A 131 -17.38 -13.94 -4.52
C GLN A 131 -17.91 -13.34 -5.83
N LYS A 132 -19.13 -12.79 -5.82
CA LYS A 132 -19.70 -12.11 -6.99
C LYS A 132 -18.85 -10.90 -7.40
N PHE A 133 -18.46 -10.05 -6.45
CA PHE A 133 -17.64 -8.87 -6.75
C PHE A 133 -16.20 -9.25 -7.12
N TRP A 134 -15.61 -10.24 -6.46
CA TRP A 134 -14.30 -10.77 -6.85
C TRP A 134 -14.27 -11.25 -8.30
N LYS A 135 -15.28 -12.03 -8.71
CA LYS A 135 -15.38 -12.51 -10.09
C LYS A 135 -15.51 -11.37 -11.08
N GLU A 136 -16.30 -10.34 -10.74
CA GLU A 136 -16.47 -9.17 -11.59
C GLU A 136 -15.16 -8.40 -11.77
N PHE A 137 -14.50 -8.06 -10.67
CA PHE A 137 -13.31 -7.22 -10.70
C PHE A 137 -12.08 -7.95 -11.24
N SER A 138 -11.92 -9.24 -10.96
CA SER A 138 -10.85 -10.04 -11.57
C SER A 138 -10.99 -10.19 -13.09
N SER A 139 -12.21 -10.12 -13.62
CA SER A 139 -12.46 -10.29 -15.07
C SER A 139 -12.49 -8.97 -15.83
N HIS A 140 -13.01 -7.91 -15.22
CA HIS A 140 -13.32 -6.64 -15.90
C HIS A 140 -12.66 -5.42 -15.26
N GLY A 141 -11.93 -5.59 -14.16
CA GLY A 141 -11.36 -4.48 -13.39
C GLY A 141 -12.45 -3.47 -13.01
N ILE A 142 -12.23 -2.20 -13.37
CA ILE A 142 -13.19 -1.11 -13.13
C ILE A 142 -14.12 -0.82 -14.31
N ALA A 143 -14.04 -1.58 -15.42
CA ALA A 143 -14.72 -1.23 -16.67
C ALA A 143 -16.25 -1.12 -16.52
N ASN A 144 -16.83 -1.95 -15.66
CA ASN A 144 -18.27 -1.99 -15.38
C ASN A 144 -18.65 -1.23 -14.08
N LEU A 145 -17.71 -0.52 -13.46
CA LEU A 145 -17.97 0.26 -12.26
C LEU A 145 -18.44 1.67 -12.66
N HIS A 146 -19.71 1.95 -12.38
CA HIS A 146 -20.34 3.23 -12.71
C HIS A 146 -20.82 3.94 -11.44
N VAL A 147 -20.53 5.24 -11.34
CA VAL A 147 -21.07 6.12 -10.29
C VAL A 147 -22.35 6.76 -10.83
N ILE A 148 -23.48 6.42 -10.21
CA ILE A 148 -24.79 7.00 -10.55
C ILE A 148 -25.24 7.85 -9.36
N SER A 149 -25.27 9.16 -9.54
CA SER A 149 -25.90 10.07 -8.59
C SER A 149 -27.42 9.96 -8.69
N LYS A 150 -28.11 9.89 -7.54
CA LYS A 150 -29.55 10.18 -7.53
C LYS A 150 -29.70 11.65 -7.90
N ARG A 151 -30.64 11.99 -8.79
CA ARG A 151 -31.06 13.39 -8.95
C ARG A 151 -31.56 13.85 -7.58
N ASP A 152 -30.98 14.93 -7.08
CA ASP A 152 -31.62 15.72 -6.04
C ASP A 152 -32.88 16.30 -6.68
N ASP A 153 -34.03 15.72 -6.33
CA ASP A 153 -35.29 16.44 -6.49
C ASP A 153 -35.23 17.54 -5.42
N GLY A 154 -34.92 18.77 -5.88
CA GLY A 154 -34.60 19.93 -5.03
C GLY A 154 -35.69 20.35 -4.05
#